data_AF-A0A383F3F7-F1
#
_entry.id   AF-A0A383F3F7-F1
#
_cell.length_a   1.000
_cell.length_b   1.000
_cell.length_c   1.000
_cell.angle_alpha   90.00
_cell.angle_beta   90.00
_cell.angle_gamma   90.00
#
_symmetry.space_group_name_H-M   'P 1'
#
loop_
_entity.id
_entity.type
_entity.pdbx_description
1 polymer ?
#
loop_
_entity_poly.entity_id
_entity_poly.type
_entity_poly.pdbx_seq_one_letter_code
_entity_poly.pdbx_strand_id
1 'polypeptide(L)' 'VLLAIDVGNSNNVIGLFSGDKLLTHWRIRTEWTRTSDEYWVLIKEFILLNDVEVEIIDD' A
#
# COMPACT_ATOMS: atom_id res chain seq x y z
N VAL A 1 0.67 1.34 12.76
CA VAL A 1 -0.10 1.89 11.61
C VAL A 1 -0.49 0.70 10.75
N LEU A 2 -1.68 0.66 10.15
CA LEU A 2 -2.18 -0.51 9.42
C LEU A 2 -2.16 -0.27 7.91
N LEU A 3 -1.59 -1.22 7.17
CA LEU A 3 -1.67 -1.27 5.71
C LEU A 3 -2.76 -2.26 5.30
N ALA A 4 -3.75 -1.79 4.54
CA ALA A 4 -4.81 -2.62 3.98
C ALA A 4 -4.70 -2.66 2.46
N ILE A 5 -4.90 -3.84 1.85
CA ILE A 5 -4.88 -4.00 0.40
C ILE A 5 -6.19 -4.68 -0.02
N ASP A 6 -6.96 -3.98 -0.86
CA ASP A 6 -8.13 -4.52 -1.56
C ASP A 6 -7.72 -4.91 -2.98
N VAL A 7 -7.82 -6.20 -3.30
CA VAL A 7 -7.37 -6.78 -4.57
C VAL A 7 -8.57 -6.97 -5.49
N GLY A 8 -8.64 -6.15 -6.54
CA GLY A 8 -9.69 -6.23 -7.56
C GLY A 8 -9.18 -6.81 -8.88
N ASN A 9 -10.11 -7.14 -9.79
CA ASN A 9 -9.76 -7.66 -11.11
C ASN A 9 -9.05 -6.63 -12.01
N SER A 10 -9.41 -5.35 -11.89
CA SER A 10 -8.86 -4.28 -12.74
C SER A 10 -7.91 -3.36 -11.99
N ASN A 11 -8.15 -3.14 -10.70
CA ASN A 11 -7.30 -2.32 -9.86
C ASN A 11 -7.18 -2.92 -8.46
N ASN A 12 -6.02 -2.70 -7.85
CA ASN A 12 -5.79 -2.91 -6.43
C ASN A 12 -5.80 -1.54 -5.73
N VAL A 13 -6.40 -1.48 -4.55
CA VAL A 13 -6.39 -0.28 -3.69
C VAL A 13 -5.57 -0.58 -2.45
N ILE A 14 -4.57 0.24 -2.20
CA ILE A 14 -3.67 0.14 -1.05
C ILE A 14 -4.00 1.32 -0.14
N GLY A 15 -4.43 1.07 1.09
CA GLY A 15 -4.80 2.10 2.06
C GLY A 15 -3.91 2.05 3.29
N LEU A 16 -3.53 3.22 3.81
CA LEU A 16 -2.78 3.36 5.05
C LEU A 16 -3.69 3.98 6.13
N PHE A 17 -3.82 3.30 7.26
CA PHE A 17 -4.73 3.67 8.34
C PHE A 17 -3.98 3.89 9.66
N SER A 18 -4.40 4.90 10.42
CA SER A 18 -4.01 5.09 11.81
C SER A 18 -5.27 5.01 12.68
N GLY A 19 -5.43 3.87 13.38
CA GLY A 19 -6.71 3.50 13.99
C GLY A 19 -7.81 3.48 12.93
N ASP A 20 -8.91 4.19 13.19
CA ASP A 20 -10.07 4.28 12.29
C ASP A 20 -9.92 5.36 11.19
N LYS A 21 -8.78 6.06 11.14
CA LYS A 21 -8.55 7.15 10.19
C LYS A 21 -7.75 6.66 8.99
N LEU A 22 -8.33 6.79 7.79
CA LEU A 22 -7.60 6.67 6.53
C LEU A 22 -6.63 7.86 6.38
N LEU A 23 -5.33 7.59 6.38
CA LEU A 23 -4.29 8.61 6.17
C LEU A 23 -4.14 8.92 4.68
N THR A 24 -4.01 7.89 3.85
CA THR A 24 -3.86 8.00 2.40
C THR A 24 -4.21 6.68 1.71
N HIS A 25 -4.44 6.71 0.41
CA HIS A 25 -4.63 5.51 -0.40
C HIS A 25 -4.07 5.68 -1.81
N TRP A 26 -3.68 4.57 -2.42
CA TRP A 26 -3.21 4.49 -3.79
C TRP A 26 -4.00 3.46 -4.56
N ARG A 27 -4.25 3.74 -5.84
CA ARG A 27 -4.87 2.81 -6.77
C ARG A 27 -3.87 2.46 -7.85
N ILE A 28 -3.61 1.16 -8.01
CA ILE A 28 -2.76 0.63 -9.08
C ILE A 28 -3.53 -0.35 -9.93
N ARG A 29 -3.15 -0.46 -11.20
CA ARG A 29 -3.73 -1.48 -12.08
C ARG A 29 -3.35 -2.87 -11.56
N THR A 30 -4.32 -3.79 -11.59
CA THR A 30 -4.06 -5.20 -11.32
C THR A 30 -3.09 -5.73 -12.37
N GLU A 31 -2.01 -6.34 -11.92
CA GLU A 31 -1.00 -6.99 -12.76
C GLU A 31 -0.74 -8.38 -12.19
N TRP A 32 -1.11 -9.40 -12.94
CA TRP A 32 -1.04 -10.80 -12.52
C TRP A 32 0.38 -11.36 -12.53
N THR A 33 1.30 -10.73 -13.26
CA THR A 33 2.68 -11.17 -13.40
C THR A 33 3.60 -10.46 -12.42
N ARG A 34 3.05 -9.51 -11.64
CA ARG A 34 3.85 -8.72 -10.70
C ARG A 34 4.30 -9.59 -9.54
N THR A 35 5.59 -9.58 -9.27
CA THR A 35 6.19 -10.36 -8.18
C THR A 35 5.98 -9.69 -6.82
N SER A 36 6.17 -10.45 -5.74
CA SER A 36 6.12 -9.91 -4.38
C SER A 36 7.12 -8.78 -4.17
N ASP A 37 8.33 -8.90 -4.73
CA ASP A 37 9.39 -7.89 -4.58
C ASP A 37 9.04 -6.60 -5.34
N GLU A 38 8.42 -6.72 -6.52
CA GLU A 38 7.91 -5.57 -7.26
C GLU A 38 6.77 -4.87 -6.51
N TYR A 39 5.89 -5.63 -5.86
CA TYR A 39 4.86 -5.06 -4.98
C TYR A 39 5.50 -4.34 -3.78
N TRP A 40 6.52 -4.93 -3.16
CA TRP A 40 7.22 -4.34 -2.02
C TRP A 40 7.88 -3.01 -2.37
N VAL A 41 8.64 -2.95 -3.47
CA VAL A 41 9.28 -1.71 -3.94
C VAL A 41 8.23 -0.63 -4.17
N LEU A 42 7.14 -0.95 -4.83
CA LEU A 42 6.07 0.00 -5.14
C LEU A 42 5.35 0.51 -3.88
N ILE A 43 4.98 -0.38 -2.97
CA ILE A 43 4.33 -0.01 -1.70
C ILE A 43 5.28 0.84 -0.85
N LYS A 44 6.56 0.47 -0.77
CA LYS A 44 7.57 1.23 -0.03
C LYS A 44 7.74 2.64 -0.60
N GLU A 45 7.79 2.78 -1.92
CA GLU A 45 7.87 4.09 -2.58
C GLU A 45 6.67 4.97 -2.23
N PHE A 46 5.45 4.40 -2.26
CA PHE A 46 4.23 5.11 -1.90
C PHE A 46 4.26 5.64 -0.46
N ILE A 47 4.73 4.83 0.49
CA ILE A 47 4.85 5.22 1.90
C ILE A 47 5.87 6.36 2.05
N LEU A 48 7.06 6.22 1.45
CA LEU A 48 8.13 7.23 1.53
C LEU A 48 7.71 8.58 0.94
N LEU A 49 6.97 8.58 -0.18
CA LEU A 49 6.48 9.80 -0.81
C LEU A 49 5.42 10.56 0.01
N ASN A 50 4.86 9.93 1.04
CA ASN A 50 3.81 10.52 1.88
C ASN A 50 4.31 10.91 3.27
N ASP A 51 5.64 11.06 3.43
CA ASP A 51 6.32 11.40 4.69
C ASP A 51 5.95 10.48 5.87
N VAL A 52 5.58 9.22 5.56
CA VAL A 52 5.29 8.21 6.58
C VAL A 52 6.54 7.36 6.77
N GLU A 53 7.05 7.28 8.00
CA GLU A 53 8.16 6.39 8.31
C GLU A 53 7.71 4.93 8.19
N VAL A 54 8.43 4.15 7.37
CA VAL A 54 8.13 2.74 7.07
C VAL A 54 8.23 1.85 8.32
N GLU A 55 8.97 2.28 9.35
CA GLU A 55 9.18 1.53 10.60
C GLU A 55 7.95 1.43 11.50
N ILE A 56 6.81 2.04 11.14
CA ILE A 56 5.60 2.09 11.98
C ILE A 56 4.46 1.19 11.44
N ILE A 57 4.73 0.34 10.45
CA ILE A 57 3.73 -0.64 10.00
C ILE A 57 3.85 -1.86 10.92
N ASP A 58 2.79 -2.10 11.69
CA ASP A 58 2.74 -3.24 12.62
C ASP A 58 2.70 -4.56 11.82
N ASP A 59 3.36 -5.61 12.33
CA ASP A 59 3.32 -6.98 11.78
C ASP A 59 1.89 -7.57 11.77
#